data_AF-A0A2V6NRS8-F1
#
_entry.id   AF-A0A2V6NRS8-F1
#
_cell.length_a   1.000
_cell.length_b   1.000
_cell.length_c   1.000
_cell.angle_alpha   90.00
_cell.angle_beta   90.00
_cell.angle_gamma   90.00
#
_symmetry.space_group_name_H-M   'P 1'
#
loop_
_entity.id
_entity.type
_entity.pdbx_description
1 polymer ?
#
loop_
_entity_poly.entity_id
_entity_poly.type
_entity_poly.pdbx_seq_one_letter_code
_entity_poly.pdbx_strand_id
1 'polypeptide(L)'
;MIELEVYAAGLRNIDKILELDHLLETIPGLRYKVDRSHDLVYLEMEETAITLRELRAMFRKIGLEPRFIGAVPDEMREKSKTQPLAS
;
A
#
# COMPACT_ATOMS: atom_id res chain seq x y z
N MET A 1 -8.22 -12.64 0.89
CA MET A 1 -7.76 -11.68 1.91
C MET A 1 -6.24 -11.54 1.87
N ILE A 2 -5.79 -10.33 1.56
CA ILE A 2 -4.42 -9.86 1.45
C ILE A 2 -4.16 -8.89 2.60
N GLU A 3 -3.07 -9.11 3.31
CA GLU A 3 -2.54 -8.20 4.34
C GLU A 3 -1.26 -7.56 3.84
N LEU A 4 -1.14 -6.24 3.99
CA LEU A 4 -0.01 -5.48 3.50
C LEU A 4 0.39 -4.40 4.49
N GLU A 5 1.67 -4.35 4.81
CA GLU A 5 2.26 -3.30 5.61
C GLU A 5 3.01 -2.32 4.72
N VAL A 6 2.74 -1.03 4.89
CA VAL A 6 3.34 0.04 4.10
C VAL A 6 3.94 1.08 5.02
N TYR A 7 5.25 1.21 4.99
CA TYR A 7 5.94 2.34 5.58
C TYR A 7 5.90 3.53 4.62
N ALA A 8 5.46 4.69 5.09
CA ALA A 8 5.35 5.90 4.29
C ALA A 8 5.89 7.09 5.10
N ALA A 9 7.11 7.52 4.81
CA ALA A 9 7.72 8.64 5.50
C ALA A 9 6.88 9.92 5.32
N GLY A 10 6.47 10.55 6.44
CA GLY A 10 5.64 11.77 6.42
C GLY A 10 4.17 11.54 6.79
N LEU A 11 3.78 10.29 7.08
CA LEU A 11 2.44 9.90 7.52
C LEU A 11 2.06 10.40 8.92
N ARG A 12 2.97 11.09 9.61
CA ARG A 12 2.66 11.87 10.82
C ARG A 12 1.90 13.17 10.55
N ASN A 13 1.99 13.71 9.33
CA ASN A 13 1.28 14.95 8.98
C ASN A 13 -0.22 14.65 8.84
N ILE A 14 -1.05 15.32 9.65
CA ILE A 14 -2.50 15.12 9.66
C ILE A 14 -3.15 15.37 8.30
N ASP A 15 -2.66 16.36 7.53
CA ASP A 15 -3.18 16.66 6.19
C ASP A 15 -2.94 15.46 5.25
N LYS A 16 -1.78 14.80 5.37
CA LYS A 16 -1.44 13.63 4.57
C LYS A 16 -2.24 12.39 4.97
N ILE A 17 -2.57 12.27 6.25
CA ILE A 17 -3.45 11.19 6.73
C ILE A 17 -4.85 11.39 6.15
N LEU A 18 -5.40 12.61 6.20
CA LEU A 18 -6.72 12.91 5.66
C LEU A 18 -6.79 12.75 4.13
N GLU A 19 -5.76 13.19 3.41
CA GLU A 19 -5.67 12.96 1.96
C GLU A 19 -5.58 11.46 1.63
N LEU A 20 -4.81 10.69 2.41
CA LEU A 20 -4.71 9.24 2.23
C LEU A 20 -6.04 8.55 2.52
N ASP A 21 -6.71 8.94 3.61
CA ASP A 21 -8.02 8.44 4.03
C ASP A 21 -9.04 8.55 2.90
N HIS A 22 -9.17 9.75 2.31
CA HIS A 22 -10.03 9.97 1.15
C HIS A 22 -9.68 9.14 -0.09
N LEU A 23 -8.39 8.87 -0.35
CA LEU A 23 -8.01 8.01 -1.47
C LEU A 23 -8.37 6.55 -1.22
N LEU A 24 -8.12 6.05 -0.01
CA LEU A 24 -8.37 4.65 0.35
C LEU A 24 -9.86 4.33 0.50
N GLU A 25 -10.69 5.28 0.96
CA GLU A 25 -12.15 5.13 1.04
C GLU A 25 -12.80 4.84 -0.32
N THR A 26 -12.16 5.21 -1.44
CA THR A 26 -12.68 4.92 -2.78
C THR A 26 -12.58 3.45 -3.17
N ILE A 27 -11.87 2.62 -2.41
CA ILE A 27 -11.59 1.22 -2.73
C ILE A 27 -12.56 0.31 -1.98
N PRO A 28 -13.51 -0.35 -2.67
CA PRO A 28 -14.46 -1.23 -2.02
C PRO A 28 -13.77 -2.42 -1.34
N GLY A 29 -14.15 -2.69 -0.09
CA GLY A 29 -13.61 -3.83 0.66
C GLY A 29 -12.19 -3.65 1.19
N LEU A 30 -11.61 -2.45 1.07
CA LEU A 30 -10.35 -2.11 1.71
C LEU A 30 -10.59 -1.68 3.16
N ARG A 31 -9.90 -2.34 4.09
CA ARG A 31 -9.73 -1.89 5.47
C ARG A 31 -8.30 -1.43 5.65
N TYR A 32 -8.11 -0.38 6.46
CA TYR A 32 -6.78 0.08 6.77
C TYR A 32 -6.70 0.66 8.18
N LYS A 33 -5.49 0.69 8.70
CA LYS A 33 -5.14 1.30 9.98
C LYS A 33 -3.84 2.08 9.84
N VAL A 34 -3.88 3.34 10.23
CA VAL A 34 -2.69 4.22 10.25
C VAL A 34 -2.04 4.19 11.63
N ASP A 35 -0.77 3.80 11.68
CA ASP A 35 0.11 3.97 12.83
C ASP A 35 1.02 5.18 12.61
N ARG A 36 0.60 6.31 13.17
CA ARG A 36 1.32 7.58 13.13
C ARG A 36 2.66 7.53 13.86
N SER A 37 2.78 6.70 14.89
CA SER A 37 4.02 6.62 15.69
C SER A 37 5.16 6.06 14.85
N HIS A 38 4.86 5.11 13.96
CA HIS A 38 5.84 4.40 13.15
C HIS A 38 5.81 4.77 11.66
N ASP A 39 4.98 5.74 11.26
CA ASP A 39 4.75 6.08 9.85
C ASP A 39 4.32 4.85 9.01
N LEU A 40 3.50 3.97 9.60
CA LEU A 40 3.04 2.73 9.00
C LEU A 40 1.55 2.79 8.66
N VAL A 41 1.18 2.16 7.55
CA VAL A 41 -0.20 1.84 7.19
C VAL A 41 -0.32 0.33 7.08
N TYR A 42 -1.26 -0.24 7.82
CA TYR A 42 -1.69 -1.62 7.69
C TYR A 42 -2.90 -1.64 6.78
N LEU A 43 -2.87 -2.44 5.71
CA LEU A 43 -3.98 -2.61 4.79
C LEU A 43 -4.42 -4.06 4.77
N GLU A 44 -5.73 -4.28 4.82
CA GLU A 44 -6.40 -5.57 4.70
C GLU A 44 -7.44 -5.44 3.60
N MET A 45 -7.33 -6.26 2.55
CA MET A 45 -8.20 -6.17 1.38
C MET A 45 -8.47 -7.54 0.77
N GLU A 46 -9.49 -7.64 -0.07
CA GLU A 46 -9.65 -8.81 -0.93
C GLU A 46 -8.71 -8.76 -2.14
N GLU A 47 -8.38 -9.94 -2.68
CA GLU A 47 -7.35 -10.13 -3.72
C GLU A 47 -7.58 -9.29 -4.98
N THR A 48 -8.83 -8.94 -5.27
CA THR A 48 -9.25 -8.19 -6.46
C THR A 48 -9.46 -6.69 -6.22
N ALA A 49 -9.17 -6.17 -5.02
CA ALA A 49 -9.53 -4.79 -4.66
C ALA A 49 -8.64 -3.72 -5.32
N ILE A 50 -7.32 -3.93 -5.37
CA ILE A 50 -6.36 -2.97 -5.95
C ILE A 50 -4.98 -3.62 -6.21
N THR A 51 -4.24 -3.16 -7.23
CA THR A 51 -2.87 -3.61 -7.49
C THR A 51 -1.82 -2.84 -6.69
N LEU A 52 -0.62 -3.43 -6.49
CA LEU A 52 0.50 -2.75 -5.82
C LEU A 52 0.91 -1.46 -6.55
N ARG A 53 0.79 -1.44 -7.89
CA ARG A 53 1.13 -0.29 -8.73
C ARG A 53 0.19 0.88 -8.47
N GLU A 54 -1.11 0.63 -8.44
CA GLU A 54 -2.12 1.64 -8.15
C GLU A 54 -1.98 2.16 -6.71
N LEU A 55 -1.77 1.25 -5.76
CA LEU A 55 -1.50 1.61 -4.37
C LEU A 55 -0.29 2.55 -4.26
N ARG A 56 0.83 2.20 -4.90
CA ARG A 56 2.01 3.07 -4.94
C ARG A 56 1.72 4.44 -5.55
N ALA A 57 0.92 4.49 -6.62
CA ALA A 57 0.55 5.74 -7.27
C ALA A 57 -0.28 6.66 -6.35
N MET A 58 -1.19 6.09 -5.54
CA MET A 58 -1.98 6.86 -4.57
C MET A 58 -1.11 7.54 -3.50
N PHE A 59 -0.19 6.80 -2.88
CA PHE A 59 0.75 7.39 -1.90
C PHE A 59 1.61 8.50 -2.55
N ARG A 60 2.11 8.27 -3.77
CA ARG A 60 2.91 9.29 -4.46
C ARG A 60 2.12 10.53 -4.85
N LYS A 61 0.82 10.40 -5.15
CA LYS A 61 -0.05 11.52 -5.48
C LYS A 61 -0.13 12.54 -4.34
N ILE A 62 -0.04 12.07 -3.10
CA ILE A 62 -0.04 12.91 -1.91
C ILE A 62 1.39 13.24 -1.43
N GLY A 63 2.42 12.88 -2.21
CA GLY A 63 3.81 13.17 -1.86
C GLY A 63 4.41 12.27 -0.78
N LEU A 64 3.80 11.12 -0.51
CA LEU A 64 4.38 10.08 0.33
C LEU A 64 5.11 9.04 -0.55
N GLU A 65 6.28 8.60 -0.11
CA GLU A 65 7.02 7.52 -0.79
C GLU A 65 6.82 6.19 -0.05
N PRO A 66 5.98 5.27 -0.57
CA PRO A 66 5.63 4.05 0.14
C PRO A 66 6.70 2.96 -0.03
N ARG A 67 7.03 2.31 1.07
CA ARG A 67 7.86 1.09 1.14
C ARG A 67 6.99 -0.04 1.64
N PHE A 68 6.79 -1.03 0.79
CA PHE A 68 6.02 -2.23 1.12
C PHE A 68 6.91 -3.16 1.95
N ILE A 69 6.44 -3.51 3.15
CA ILE A 69 7.14 -4.32 4.14
C ILE A 69 6.47 -5.70 4.23
N GLY A 70 7.27 -6.74 4.43
CA GLY A 70 6.80 -8.11 4.57
C GLY A 70 6.61 -8.85 3.24
N ALA A 71 5.80 -9.90 3.27
CA ALA A 71 5.50 -10.72 2.11
C ALA A 71 4.40 -10.05 1.27
N VAL A 72 4.81 -9.26 0.27
CA VAL A 72 3.86 -8.78 -0.75
C VAL A 72 3.32 -10.01 -1.50
N PRO A 73 1.99 -10.27 -1.48
CA PRO A 73 1.43 -11.45 -2.11
C PRO A 73 1.67 -11.42 -3.62
N ASP A 74 1.92 -12.59 -4.22
CA ASP A 74 2.18 -12.70 -5.66
C ASP A 74 0.94 -12.28 -6.50
N GLU A 75 -0.24 -12.29 -5.90
CA GLU A 75 -1.50 -11.83 -6.46
C GLU A 75 -1.53 -10.30 -6.68
N MET A 76 -0.84 -9.53 -5.83
CA MET A 76 -0.68 -8.07 -6.01
C MET A 76 0.50 -7.70 -6.91
N ARG A 77 1.47 -8.61 -7.04
CA ARG A 77 2.59 -8.43 -7.96
C ARG A 77 2.06 -8.67 -9.36
N GLU A 78 2.00 -7.61 -10.19
CA GLU A 78 1.78 -7.80 -11.62
C GLU A 78 2.76 -8.88 -12.10
N LYS A 79 2.23 -9.99 -12.64
CA LYS A 79 3.01 -11.14 -13.14
C LYS A 79 3.99 -10.69 -14.21
N SER A 80 5.12 -10.13 -13.80
CA SER A 80 6.26 -9.92 -14.67
C SER A 80 6.88 -11.29 -14.86
N LYS A 81 6.60 -11.88 -16.02
CA LYS A 81 7.32 -13.04 -16.51
C LYS A 81 8.83 -12.76 -16.36
N THR A 82 9.51 -13.70 -15.72
CA THR A 82 10.98 -13.91 -15.66
C THR A 82 11.77 -13.15 -14.60
N GLN A 83 12.21 -13.89 -13.57
CA GLN A 83 13.56 -13.77 -13.03
C GLN A 83 14.27 -15.11 -13.27
N PRO A 84 15.31 -15.18 -14.11
CA PRO A 84 16.15 -16.36 -14.18
C PRO A 84 16.96 -16.49 -12.89
N LEU A 85 16.89 -17.66 -12.26
CA LEU A 85 17.84 -18.05 -11.22
C LEU A 85 19.23 -18.12 -11.88
N ALA A 86 20.17 -17.33 -11.39
CA ALA A 86 21.57 -17.48 -11.78
C ALA A 86 22.04 -18.87 -11.31
N SER A 87 22.55 -19.65 -12.28
CA SER A 87 23.09 -21.00 -12.13
C SER A 87 24.31 -21.08 -11.22
#